data_AF-A0A961E4K3-F1
#
_entry.id   AF-A0A961E4K3-F1
#
_cell.length_a   1.000
_cell.length_b   1.000
_cell.length_c   1.000
_cell.angle_alpha   90.00
_cell.angle_beta   90.00
_cell.angle_gamma   90.00
#
_symmetry.space_group_name_H-M   'P 1'
#
loop_
_entity.id
_entity.type
_entity.pdbx_description
1 polymer ?
#
loop_
_entity_poly.entity_id
_entity_poly.type
_entity_poly.pdbx_seq_one_letter_code
_entity_poly.pdbx_strand_id
1 'polypeptide(L)'
;MDVKPSYAETLQDLGAGVIDRVAEVLPGLATEQTEWHAALRAGEALSIGDLVGRLALALQHAAGIDGTLAWSEPTDDPDIVQVFYSYGNEDIGIEAGEVACDMLAVIARAEDEAGDLGKDVDDFLDYAERRSLGPSAMELVR
;
A
#
# COMPACT_ATOMS: atom_id res chain seq x y z
N MET A 1 -4.72 8.26 9.00
CA MET A 1 -4.66 8.71 7.59
C MET A 1 -6.09 9.00 7.13
N ASP A 2 -6.25 9.93 6.18
CA ASP A 2 -7.55 10.39 5.69
C ASP A 2 -7.59 10.20 4.17
N VAL A 3 -8.46 9.31 3.70
CA VAL A 3 -8.76 9.15 2.28
C VAL A 3 -10.06 9.90 2.02
N LYS A 4 -10.01 10.94 1.17
CA LYS A 4 -11.22 11.69 0.81
C LYS A 4 -12.31 10.70 0.34
N PRO A 5 -13.57 10.83 0.80
CA PRO A 5 -14.65 9.90 0.41
C PRO A 5 -14.79 9.73 -1.11
N SER A 6 -14.57 10.79 -1.88
CA SER A 6 -14.59 10.75 -3.35
C SER A 6 -13.52 9.81 -3.94
N TYR A 7 -12.38 9.64 -3.28
CA TYR A 7 -11.34 8.71 -3.75
C TYR A 7 -11.73 7.27 -3.50
N ALA A 8 -12.40 6.96 -2.39
CA ALA A 8 -12.87 5.61 -2.11
C ALA A 8 -13.84 5.12 -3.19
N GLU A 9 -14.79 5.97 -3.61
CA GLU A 9 -15.72 5.67 -4.70
C GLU A 9 -14.99 5.44 -6.04
N THR A 10 -14.10 6.34 -6.44
CA THR A 10 -13.29 6.18 -7.67
C THR A 10 -12.47 4.89 -7.66
N LEU A 11 -11.84 4.54 -6.54
CA LEU A 11 -11.05 3.32 -6.43
C LEU A 11 -11.93 2.07 -6.51
N GLN A 12 -13.11 2.09 -5.88
CA GLN A 12 -14.08 1.00 -5.95
C GLN A 12 -14.58 0.78 -7.39
N ASP A 13 -14.87 1.85 -8.12
CA ASP A 13 -15.29 1.79 -9.53
C ASP A 13 -14.18 1.23 -10.43
N LEU A 14 -12.92 1.56 -10.16
CA LEU A 14 -11.76 0.99 -10.86
C LEU A 14 -11.55 -0.50 -10.54
N GLY A 15 -11.92 -0.94 -9.33
CA GLY A 15 -11.87 -2.34 -8.90
C GLY A 15 -10.50 -2.99 -9.09
N ALA A 16 -10.45 -4.11 -9.82
CA ALA A 16 -9.19 -4.82 -10.12
C ALA A 16 -8.17 -3.95 -10.88
N GLY A 17 -8.62 -2.93 -11.61
CA GLY A 17 -7.72 -2.00 -12.31
C GLY A 17 -6.80 -1.20 -11.38
N VAL A 18 -7.18 -1.04 -10.11
CA VAL A 18 -6.29 -0.46 -9.08
C VAL A 18 -5.09 -1.37 -8.84
N ILE A 19 -5.32 -2.68 -8.68
CA ILE A 19 -4.26 -3.67 -8.46
C ILE A 19 -3.33 -3.74 -9.67
N ASP A 20 -3.90 -3.66 -10.88
CA ASP A 20 -3.11 -3.64 -12.12
C ASP A 20 -2.12 -2.48 -12.16
N ARG A 21 -2.58 -1.25 -11.86
CA ARG A 21 -1.71 -0.07 -11.83
C ARG A 21 -0.62 -0.17 -10.77
N VAL A 22 -0.96 -0.65 -9.56
CA VAL A 22 0.03 -0.82 -8.49
C VAL A 22 1.05 -1.90 -8.85
N ALA A 23 0.62 -2.99 -9.49
CA ALA A 23 1.50 -4.10 -9.87
C ALA A 23 2.58 -3.71 -10.89
N GLU A 24 2.40 -2.61 -11.63
CA GLU A 24 3.43 -2.07 -12.54
C GLU A 24 4.67 -1.57 -11.77
N VAL A 25 4.50 -1.09 -10.54
CA VAL A 25 5.59 -0.54 -9.71
C VAL A 25 5.91 -1.40 -8.50
N LEU A 26 4.96 -2.21 -8.05
CA LEU A 26 5.09 -3.10 -6.90
C LEU A 26 4.59 -4.52 -7.25
N PRO A 27 5.33 -5.26 -8.09
CA PRO A 27 4.87 -6.55 -8.65
C PRO A 27 4.67 -7.64 -7.61
N GLY A 28 5.29 -7.50 -6.42
CA GLY A 28 5.07 -8.41 -5.29
C GLY A 28 3.60 -8.49 -4.87
N LEU A 29 2.87 -7.37 -4.93
CA LEU A 29 1.44 -7.33 -4.56
C LEU A 29 0.60 -8.28 -5.42
N ALA A 30 0.74 -8.23 -6.75
CA ALA A 30 -0.03 -9.09 -7.64
C ALA A 30 0.33 -10.57 -7.48
N THR A 31 1.59 -10.87 -7.18
CA THR A 31 2.07 -12.23 -6.96
C THR A 31 1.46 -12.81 -5.68
N GLU A 32 1.54 -12.07 -4.58
CA GLU A 32 1.07 -12.50 -3.27
C GLU A 32 -0.46 -12.57 -3.19
N GLN A 33 -1.15 -11.66 -3.89
CA GLN A 33 -2.60 -11.52 -3.81
C GLN A 33 -3.34 -12.09 -5.02
N THR A 34 -2.79 -13.14 -5.63
CA THR A 34 -3.34 -13.75 -6.85
C THR A 34 -4.82 -14.13 -6.72
N GLU A 35 -5.22 -14.77 -5.61
CA GLU A 35 -6.61 -15.19 -5.39
C GLU A 35 -7.56 -14.01 -5.23
N TRP A 36 -7.16 -13.01 -4.43
CA TRP A 36 -7.96 -11.80 -4.22
C TRP A 36 -8.11 -10.99 -5.52
N HIS A 37 -7.03 -10.85 -6.29
CA HIS A 37 -7.06 -10.19 -7.59
C HIS A 37 -7.99 -10.92 -8.56
N ALA A 38 -7.98 -12.26 -8.59
CA ALA A 38 -8.92 -13.04 -9.40
C ALA A 38 -10.38 -12.83 -8.97
N ALA A 39 -10.64 -12.73 -7.67
CA ALA A 39 -11.98 -12.49 -7.15
C ALA A 39 -12.51 -11.08 -7.51
N LEU A 40 -11.66 -10.05 -7.41
CA LEU A 40 -12.00 -8.69 -7.89
C LEU A 40 -12.32 -8.68 -9.39
N ARG A 41 -11.54 -9.40 -10.21
CA ARG A 41 -11.84 -9.55 -11.65
C ARG A 41 -13.14 -10.32 -11.92
N ALA A 42 -13.54 -11.19 -10.99
CA ALA A 42 -14.82 -11.90 -11.05
C ALA A 42 -16.02 -11.06 -10.57
N GLY A 43 -15.79 -9.80 -10.17
CA GLY A 43 -16.83 -8.85 -9.78
C GLY A 43 -17.02 -8.70 -8.27
N GLU A 44 -16.11 -9.23 -7.44
CA GLU A 44 -16.10 -8.88 -6.02
C GLU A 44 -15.76 -7.40 -5.82
N ALA A 45 -16.41 -6.76 -4.85
CA ALA A 45 -16.17 -5.36 -4.53
C ALA A 45 -14.79 -5.16 -3.88
N LEU A 46 -14.12 -4.08 -4.25
CA LEU A 46 -12.83 -3.70 -3.67
C LEU A 46 -13.01 -3.11 -2.26
N SER A 47 -12.47 -3.79 -1.25
CA SER A 47 -12.35 -3.26 0.11
C SER A 47 -11.16 -2.30 0.19
N ILE A 48 -11.43 -1.01 0.45
CA ILE A 48 -10.37 0.03 0.55
C ILE A 48 -9.48 -0.22 1.77
N GLY A 49 -10.06 -0.62 2.90
CA GLY A 49 -9.29 -0.93 4.11
C GLY A 49 -8.33 -2.11 3.90
N ASP A 50 -8.81 -3.20 3.29
CA ASP A 50 -7.95 -4.35 2.99
C ASP A 50 -6.89 -4.00 1.95
N LEU A 51 -7.24 -3.18 0.94
CA LEU A 51 -6.28 -2.69 -0.04
C LEU A 51 -5.14 -1.92 0.62
N VAL A 52 -5.43 -0.98 1.53
CA VAL A 52 -4.40 -0.23 2.27
C VAL A 52 -3.49 -1.18 3.05
N GLY A 53 -4.07 -2.11 3.81
CA GLY A 53 -3.29 -3.05 4.62
C GLY A 53 -2.40 -3.97 3.77
N ARG A 54 -2.93 -4.49 2.66
CA ARG A 54 -2.20 -5.35 1.73
C ARG A 54 -1.10 -4.58 0.98
N LEU A 55 -1.35 -3.32 0.63
CA LEU A 55 -0.36 -2.46 -0.02
C LEU A 55 0.79 -2.09 0.93
N ALA A 56 0.47 -1.70 2.17
CA ALA A 56 1.46 -1.44 3.20
C ALA A 56 2.33 -2.69 3.48
N LEU A 57 1.73 -3.87 3.50
CA LEU A 57 2.47 -5.13 3.65
C LEU A 57 3.37 -5.42 2.43
N ALA A 58 2.87 -5.23 1.21
CA ALA A 58 3.66 -5.43 -0.01
C ALA A 58 4.84 -4.45 -0.12
N LEU A 59 4.68 -3.20 0.32
CA LEU A 59 5.76 -2.21 0.43
C LEU A 59 6.85 -2.72 1.39
N GLN A 60 6.46 -3.18 2.58
CA GLN A 60 7.39 -3.76 3.56
C GLN A 60 8.12 -4.99 3.01
N HIS A 61 7.44 -5.87 2.26
CA HIS A 61 8.08 -7.02 1.61
C HIS A 61 9.11 -6.58 0.56
N ALA A 62 8.82 -5.53 -0.22
CA ALA A 62 9.78 -4.96 -1.16
C ALA A 62 11.02 -4.38 -0.45
N ALA A 63 10.85 -3.88 0.77
CA ALA A 63 11.96 -3.47 1.65
C ALA A 63 12.65 -4.65 2.39
N GLY A 64 12.27 -5.90 2.13
CA GLY A 64 12.85 -7.10 2.74
C GLY A 64 12.42 -7.34 4.19
N ILE A 65 11.29 -6.76 4.62
CA ILE A 65 10.73 -6.94 5.96
C ILE A 65 9.66 -8.02 5.92
N ASP A 66 9.76 -9.00 6.81
CA ASP A 66 8.77 -10.08 6.90
C ASP A 66 7.43 -9.61 7.50
N GLY A 67 6.33 -10.17 6.99
CA GLY A 67 4.99 -10.02 7.54
C GLY A 67 4.00 -10.89 6.78
N THR A 68 2.82 -11.13 7.34
CA THR A 68 1.81 -12.01 6.69
C THR A 68 0.37 -11.62 6.98
N LEU A 69 0.14 -10.74 7.96
CA LEU A 69 -1.20 -10.39 8.40
C LEU A 69 -1.54 -9.00 7.89
N ALA A 70 -2.67 -8.89 7.20
CA ALA A 70 -3.30 -7.63 6.85
C ALA A 70 -4.82 -7.83 6.74
N TRP A 71 -5.59 -6.98 7.42
CA TRP A 71 -7.05 -6.97 7.34
C TRP A 71 -7.61 -5.62 7.76
N SER A 72 -8.90 -5.40 7.51
CA SER A 72 -9.61 -4.22 7.97
C SER A 72 -10.89 -4.57 8.72
N GLU A 73 -11.30 -3.66 9.60
CA GLU A 73 -12.53 -3.78 10.38
C GLU A 73 -13.33 -2.48 10.28
N PRO A 74 -14.66 -2.55 10.15
CA PRO A 74 -15.52 -1.37 10.20
C PRO A 74 -15.49 -0.75 11.60
N THR A 75 -15.84 0.54 11.68
CA THR A 75 -16.06 1.22 12.97
C THR A 75 -17.52 1.64 13.13
N ASP A 76 -17.86 2.25 14.26
CA ASP A 76 -19.19 2.85 14.47
C ASP A 76 -19.45 4.04 13.53
N ASP A 77 -18.39 4.63 12.95
CA ASP A 77 -18.47 5.67 11.94
C ASP A 77 -18.30 5.04 10.54
N PRO A 78 -19.30 5.12 9.64
CA PRO A 78 -19.25 4.50 8.33
C PRO A 78 -18.18 5.10 7.40
N ASP A 79 -17.70 6.31 7.69
CA ASP A 79 -16.64 6.95 6.92
C ASP A 79 -15.23 6.60 7.44
N ILE A 80 -15.14 5.80 8.52
CA ILE A 80 -13.89 5.40 9.15
C ILE A 80 -13.77 3.87 9.15
N VAL A 81 -12.64 3.38 8.63
CA VAL A 81 -12.23 1.97 8.68
C VAL A 81 -10.95 1.84 9.50
N GLN A 82 -10.85 0.80 10.32
CA GLN A 82 -9.60 0.42 10.97
C GLN A 82 -8.83 -0.57 10.10
N VAL A 83 -7.54 -0.31 9.91
CA VAL A 83 -6.66 -1.16 9.10
C VAL A 83 -5.56 -1.70 10.00
N PHE A 84 -5.37 -3.02 9.94
CA PHE A 84 -4.39 -3.75 10.71
C PHE A 84 -3.44 -4.47 9.77
N TYR A 85 -2.14 -4.37 10.02
CA TYR A 85 -1.13 -5.12 9.30
C TYR A 85 0.10 -5.37 10.19
N SER A 86 0.81 -6.47 9.94
CA SER A 86 2.06 -6.78 10.61
C SER A 86 3.18 -5.84 10.16
N TYR A 87 4.09 -5.51 11.07
CA TYR A 87 5.29 -4.75 10.77
C TYR A 87 6.50 -5.29 11.53
N GLY A 88 7.68 -5.24 10.89
CA GLY A 88 8.96 -5.59 11.52
C GLY A 88 9.59 -4.42 12.29
N ASN A 89 9.25 -3.19 11.90
CA ASN A 89 9.68 -1.94 12.55
C ASN A 89 8.51 -0.96 12.53
N GLU A 90 8.18 -0.34 13.67
CA GLU A 90 7.00 0.52 13.81
C GLU A 90 7.04 1.74 12.88
N ASP A 91 8.19 2.41 12.78
CA ASP A 91 8.32 3.61 11.94
C ASP A 91 8.18 3.25 10.45
N ILE A 92 8.78 2.13 10.02
CA ILE A 92 8.66 1.65 8.64
C ILE A 92 7.23 1.19 8.34
N GLY A 93 6.57 0.54 9.30
CA GLY A 93 5.18 0.14 9.17
C GLY A 93 4.26 1.35 8.99
N ILE A 94 4.42 2.38 9.83
CA ILE A 94 3.63 3.63 9.73
C ILE A 94 3.84 4.29 8.37
N GLU A 95 5.10 4.47 7.94
CA GLU A 95 5.43 5.06 6.65
C GLU A 95 4.82 4.24 5.49
N ALA A 96 4.88 2.91 5.56
CA ALA A 96 4.30 2.04 4.52
C ALA A 96 2.79 2.25 4.39
N GLY A 97 2.09 2.46 5.51
CA GLY A 97 0.68 2.82 5.50
C GLY A 97 0.41 4.18 4.87
N GLU A 98 1.23 5.19 5.19
CA GLU A 98 1.10 6.55 4.65
C GLU A 98 1.33 6.56 3.13
N VAL A 99 2.42 5.95 2.68
CA VAL A 99 2.73 5.79 1.25
C VAL A 99 1.65 5.00 0.53
N ALA A 100 1.10 3.94 1.14
CA ALA A 100 -0.04 3.22 0.57
C ALA A 100 -1.24 4.16 0.33
N CYS A 101 -1.59 5.03 1.27
CA CYS A 101 -2.68 5.99 1.08
C CYS A 101 -2.37 7.03 0.00
N ASP A 102 -1.12 7.52 -0.07
CA ASP A 102 -0.70 8.50 -1.07
C ASP A 102 -0.74 7.91 -2.49
N MET A 103 -0.25 6.68 -2.67
CA MET A 103 -0.35 5.95 -3.94
C MET A 103 -1.81 5.78 -4.39
N LEU A 104 -2.71 5.43 -3.47
CA LEU A 104 -4.14 5.31 -3.77
C LEU A 104 -4.78 6.66 -4.12
N ALA A 105 -4.37 7.74 -3.45
CA ALA A 105 -4.83 9.09 -3.78
C ALA A 105 -4.32 9.52 -5.16
N VAL A 106 -3.11 9.15 -5.56
CA VAL A 106 -2.59 9.35 -6.92
C VAL A 106 -3.46 8.63 -7.95
N ILE A 107 -3.74 7.34 -7.74
CA ILE A 107 -4.59 6.54 -8.64
C ILE A 107 -5.99 7.15 -8.76
N ALA A 108 -6.59 7.57 -7.65
CA ALA A 108 -7.94 8.15 -7.64
C ALA A 108 -8.02 9.53 -8.31
N ARG A 109 -6.91 10.29 -8.36
CA ARG A 109 -6.85 11.59 -9.06
C ARG A 109 -6.58 11.43 -10.55
N ALA A 110 -5.95 10.34 -10.96
CA ALA A 110 -5.48 10.12 -12.32
C ALA A 110 -6.60 9.62 -13.25
N GLU A 111 -7.39 10.56 -13.79
CA GLU A 111 -8.14 10.34 -15.04
C GLU A 111 -7.28 10.64 -16.30
N ASP A 112 -6.21 11.46 -16.21
CA ASP A 112 -5.39 11.87 -17.38
C ASP A 112 -3.86 12.07 -17.13
N GLU A 113 -3.38 12.16 -15.88
CA GLU A 113 -1.95 12.22 -15.58
C GLU A 113 -1.59 11.08 -14.61
N ALA A 114 -0.84 10.10 -15.08
CA ALA A 114 -0.25 9.09 -14.20
C ALA A 114 0.74 9.81 -13.27
N GLY A 115 0.36 9.99 -12.01
CA GLY A 115 1.35 10.33 -10.98
C GLY A 115 2.37 9.21 -10.89
N ASP A 116 3.61 9.57 -10.60
CA ASP A 116 4.75 8.63 -10.60
C ASP A 116 4.71 7.74 -9.35
N LEU A 117 3.86 6.71 -9.38
CA LEU A 117 3.78 5.69 -8.34
C LEU A 117 5.14 5.01 -8.10
N GLY A 118 6.02 4.98 -9.11
CA GLY A 118 7.36 4.41 -8.98
C GLY A 118 8.20 5.23 -8.02
N LYS A 119 8.13 6.56 -8.12
CA LYS A 119 8.79 7.46 -7.17
C LYS A 119 8.30 7.26 -5.72
N ASP A 120 7.01 7.05 -5.50
CA ASP A 120 6.48 6.80 -4.15
C ASP A 120 7.06 5.51 -3.55
N VAL A 121 7.20 4.45 -4.37
CA VAL A 121 7.85 3.19 -3.97
C VAL A 121 9.34 3.41 -3.70
N ASP A 122 10.07 4.08 -4.60
CA ASP A 122 11.51 4.33 -4.45
C ASP A 122 11.82 5.15 -3.19
N ASP A 123 11.05 6.23 -2.95
CA ASP A 123 11.20 7.07 -1.76
C ASP A 123 10.96 6.26 -0.46
N PHE A 124 9.98 5.34 -0.48
CA PHE A 124 9.73 4.43 0.63
C PHE A 124 10.89 3.45 0.87
N LEU A 125 11.44 2.85 -0.19
CA LEU A 125 12.57 1.92 -0.06
C LEU A 125 13.81 2.62 0.51
N ASP A 126 14.11 3.84 0.05
CA ASP A 126 15.18 4.69 0.60
C ASP A 126 14.94 5.03 2.08
N TYR A 127 13.69 5.31 2.46
CA TYR A 127 13.31 5.51 3.86
C TYR A 127 13.58 4.25 4.70
N ALA A 128 13.11 3.10 4.24
CA ALA A 128 13.24 1.82 4.95
C ALA A 128 14.72 1.39 5.09
N GLU A 129 15.54 1.58 4.06
CA GLU A 129 16.98 1.31 4.11
C GLU A 129 17.68 2.14 5.20
N ARG A 130 17.42 3.45 5.24
CA ARG A 130 18.01 4.36 6.25
C ARG A 130 17.59 4.02 7.68
N ARG A 131 16.40 3.42 7.88
CA ARG A 131 15.85 3.07 9.19
C ARG A 131 16.24 1.65 9.63
N SER A 132 16.50 0.74 8.69
CA SER A 132 16.95 -0.63 8.95
C SER A 132 18.45 -0.71 9.25
N LEU A 133 19.26 0.17 8.67
CA LEU A 133 20.67 0.36 9.02
C LEU A 133 20.77 1.18 10.33
N GLY A 134 21.03 0.51 11.45
CA GLY A 134 21.42 1.22 12.68
C GLY A 134 22.66 2.11 12.44
N PRO A 135 22.90 3.16 13.27
CA PRO A 135 23.96 4.16 13.05
C PRO A 135 25.35 3.57 12.73
N SER A 136 25.63 2.37 13.26
CA SER A 136 26.90 1.66 13.11
C SER A 136 27.15 1.09 11.71
N ALA A 137 26.12 0.85 10.89
CA ALA A 137 26.30 0.33 9.52
C ALA A 137 26.61 1.45 8.50
N MET A 138 26.10 2.67 8.74
CA MET A 138 26.37 3.84 7.90
C MET A 138 27.78 4.43 8.07
N GLU A 139 28.54 4.04 9.10
CA GLU A 139 29.94 4.46 9.28
C GLU A 139 30.95 3.66 8.41
N LEU A 140 30.53 2.55 7.79
CA LEU A 140 31.41 1.67 7.00
C LEU A 140 31.49 2.05 5.51
N VAL A 141 30.75 3.07 5.08
CA VAL A 141 30.84 3.63 3.72
C VAL A 141 31.46 5.02 3.82
N ARG A 142 32.80 5.09 3.76
CA ARG A 142 33.58 6.32 3.54
C ARG A 142 34.49 6.15 2.34
#